data_AF-A0A835L6X3-F1
#
_entry.id   AF-A0A835L6X3-F1
#
_cell.length_a   1.000
_cell.length_b   1.000
_cell.length_c   1.000
_cell.angle_alpha   90.00
_cell.angle_beta   90.00
_cell.angle_gamma   90.00
#
_symmetry.space_group_name_H-M   'P 1'
#
loop_
_entity.id
_entity.type
_entity.pdbx_description
1 polymer ?
#
loop_
_entity_poly.entity_id
_entity_poly.type
_entity_poly.pdbx_seq_one_letter_code
_entity_poly.pdbx_strand_id
1 'polypeptide(L)'
;MEDDASNDVEAVEYIDSNEEDDQTESRPIMLLLRRLIRNKQNTVMTNAQIIDILQSEFGISIKSSHELEVNIYIKIIKRYLKDWPQWEELERISSKLSNCNDYDAITKVLNHKYKNLKEYLGVMLEVGKPLAKQAVENIKSNTQEEKEDSVVENNDEEQIVMEVQCSREQLNYLIIRYPDLDAKKSIFNLQPNPTRIRLGALTFSDIIKGWSTRVSINLPHLVIYREVKFKLKYTLVNKARTGERKFKDNAHPTQVQEMTIKRTVPVSKDVIMKGLDHILRACITNRQMFVLLHSIFDVMKSELDKMVDNIQVPFSYRAFASKYPYVRYLYSDEGQNNFAYDLQLEEVMSPIYMYHAQIVRSAYGDSILPPLPEWFKLECVVCHYRATGDTIMEIKESFLSHIKDHIGEEPDWKCTKCLKTFSLKFLTMKQWAHQCY
;
A
#
# COMPACT_ATOMS: atom_id res chain seq x y z
N MET A 1 -10.17 42.81 0.71
CA MET A 1 -9.39 41.64 1.13
C MET A 1 -10.32 40.85 2.03
N GLU A 2 -11.37 40.24 1.48
CA GLU A 2 -11.34 38.97 0.71
C GLU A 2 -10.68 37.86 1.55
N ASP A 3 -11.26 36.69 1.82
CA ASP A 3 -12.46 36.05 1.26
C ASP A 3 -12.92 34.86 2.14
N ASP A 4 -14.24 34.79 2.30
CA ASP A 4 -15.10 33.63 2.04
C ASP A 4 -14.77 32.22 2.55
N ALA A 5 -15.53 31.82 3.58
CA ALA A 5 -15.95 30.46 3.84
C ALA A 5 -17.41 30.28 3.40
N SER A 6 -17.63 29.84 2.16
CA SER A 6 -18.93 29.36 1.68
C SER A 6 -19.11 27.89 2.07
N ASN A 7 -20.03 27.65 3.01
CA ASN A 7 -20.65 26.36 3.26
C ASN A 7 -22.10 26.46 2.76
N ASP A 8 -22.33 26.15 1.48
CA ASP A 8 -23.69 25.97 0.97
C ASP A 8 -24.17 24.54 1.29
N VAL A 9 -24.90 24.45 2.40
CA VAL A 9 -25.79 23.34 2.72
C VAL A 9 -27.09 23.59 1.96
N GLU A 10 -27.27 22.95 0.81
CA GLU A 10 -28.59 22.91 0.15
C GLU A 10 -29.53 22.03 0.97
N ALA A 11 -30.45 22.69 1.66
CA ALA A 11 -31.57 22.07 2.37
C ALA A 11 -32.49 21.35 1.37
N VAL A 12 -32.68 20.05 1.56
CA VAL A 12 -33.70 19.28 0.87
C VAL A 12 -35.04 19.55 1.57
N GLU A 13 -35.89 20.37 0.95
CA GLU A 13 -37.27 20.59 1.41
C GLU A 13 -38.07 19.29 1.32
N TYR A 14 -38.56 18.84 2.47
CA TYR A 14 -39.54 17.76 2.59
C TYR A 14 -40.91 18.36 2.30
N ILE A 15 -41.45 18.15 1.09
CA ILE A 15 -42.82 18.58 0.76
C ILE A 15 -43.79 17.47 1.17
N ASP A 16 -44.62 17.82 2.14
CA ASP A 16 -45.76 17.07 2.66
C ASP A 16 -46.79 16.89 1.53
N SER A 17 -46.96 15.67 1.02
CA SER A 17 -47.90 15.36 -0.06
C SER A 17 -49.25 14.98 0.52
N ASN A 18 -50.09 15.97 0.81
CA ASN A 18 -51.53 15.78 0.91
C ASN A 18 -52.19 16.44 -0.31
N GLU A 19 -52.80 15.63 -1.17
CA GLU A 19 -54.09 15.87 -1.86
C GLU A 19 -54.40 14.73 -2.87
N GLU A 20 -55.02 13.69 -2.31
CA GLU A 20 -56.22 12.96 -2.80
C GLU A 20 -56.35 12.35 -4.22
N ASP A 21 -55.34 12.31 -5.10
CA ASP A 21 -55.54 11.71 -6.45
C ASP A 21 -54.58 10.57 -6.86
N ASP A 22 -53.67 10.15 -5.98
CA ASP A 22 -52.64 9.13 -6.28
C ASP A 22 -53.02 7.68 -5.86
N GLN A 23 -54.21 7.43 -5.32
CA GLN A 23 -54.56 6.14 -4.72
C GLN A 23 -55.04 5.03 -5.68
N THR A 24 -55.06 5.25 -7.01
CA THR A 24 -55.59 4.24 -7.96
C THR A 24 -54.59 3.65 -8.95
N GLU A 25 -53.36 4.16 -9.07
CA GLU A 25 -52.40 3.67 -10.09
C GLU A 25 -51.26 2.83 -9.46
N SER A 26 -51.36 1.50 -9.58
CA SER A 26 -50.40 0.55 -8.99
C SER A 26 -49.18 0.25 -9.88
N ARG A 27 -48.98 0.99 -10.98
CA ARG A 27 -47.95 0.71 -12.01
C ARG A 27 -46.78 1.68 -11.87
N PRO A 28 -45.59 1.25 -11.42
CA PRO A 28 -44.49 2.17 -11.09
C PRO A 28 -43.95 2.97 -12.29
N ILE A 29 -43.95 2.40 -13.51
CA ILE A 29 -43.56 3.14 -14.72
C ILE A 29 -44.60 4.22 -15.07
N MET A 30 -45.88 3.99 -14.78
CA MET A 30 -46.94 4.98 -15.00
C MET A 30 -46.83 6.14 -14.00
N LEU A 31 -46.54 5.83 -12.73
CA LEU A 31 -46.27 6.84 -11.70
C LEU A 31 -45.06 7.71 -12.05
N LEU A 32 -44.00 7.10 -12.60
CA LEU A 32 -42.84 7.83 -13.11
C LEU A 32 -43.25 8.82 -14.20
N LEU A 33 -43.93 8.35 -15.25
CA LEU A 33 -44.36 9.20 -16.37
C LEU A 33 -45.29 10.33 -15.92
N ARG A 34 -46.22 10.08 -14.97
CA ARG A 34 -47.08 11.12 -14.39
C ARG A 34 -46.28 12.17 -13.61
N ARG A 35 -45.28 11.75 -12.83
CA ARG A 35 -44.40 12.65 -12.07
C ARG A 35 -43.58 13.57 -12.99
N LEU A 36 -43.13 13.04 -14.13
CA LEU A 36 -42.33 13.78 -15.11
C LEU A 36 -43.13 14.84 -15.87
N ILE A 37 -44.43 14.62 -16.06
CA ILE A 37 -45.33 15.64 -16.62
C ILE A 37 -45.54 16.80 -15.62
N ARG A 38 -45.59 16.50 -14.32
CA ARG A 38 -45.81 17.51 -13.26
C ARG A 38 -44.56 18.28 -12.87
N ASN A 39 -43.36 17.68 -12.93
CA ASN A 39 -42.10 18.30 -12.51
C ASN A 39 -40.96 18.02 -13.50
N LYS A 40 -40.41 19.08 -14.10
CA LYS A 40 -39.35 19.01 -15.13
C LYS A 40 -37.96 18.60 -14.62
N GLN A 41 -37.72 18.51 -13.31
CA GLN A 41 -36.35 18.42 -12.76
C GLN A 41 -35.93 17.08 -12.13
N ASN A 42 -36.81 16.08 -11.98
CA ASN A 42 -36.44 14.84 -11.27
C ASN A 42 -36.65 13.57 -12.10
N THR A 43 -35.68 13.26 -12.96
CA THR A 43 -35.50 11.92 -13.57
C THR A 43 -34.75 10.94 -12.65
N VAL A 44 -34.33 11.39 -11.45
CA VAL A 44 -33.55 10.57 -10.51
C VAL A 44 -34.46 9.56 -9.81
N MET A 45 -34.45 8.32 -10.30
CA MET A 45 -35.07 7.18 -9.60
C MET A 45 -34.17 6.65 -8.48
N THR A 46 -34.75 6.35 -7.32
CA THR A 46 -34.04 5.64 -6.25
C THR A 46 -33.92 4.15 -6.57
N ASN A 47 -32.91 3.47 -6.00
CA ASN A 47 -32.75 2.02 -6.17
C ASN A 47 -34.01 1.24 -5.72
N ALA A 48 -34.71 1.73 -4.70
CA ALA A 48 -35.95 1.12 -4.21
C ALA A 48 -37.08 1.17 -5.26
N GLN A 49 -37.23 2.28 -5.99
CA GLN A 49 -38.22 2.41 -7.06
C GLN A 49 -37.88 1.54 -8.27
N ILE A 50 -36.59 1.34 -8.58
CA ILE A 50 -36.15 0.45 -9.65
C ILE A 50 -36.39 -1.02 -9.30
N ILE A 51 -36.13 -1.38 -8.04
CA ILE A 51 -36.45 -2.71 -7.50
C ILE A 51 -37.96 -2.98 -7.60
N ASP A 52 -38.79 -1.98 -7.29
CA ASP A 52 -40.24 -2.09 -7.44
C ASP A 52 -40.68 -2.28 -8.91
N ILE A 53 -40.06 -1.56 -9.87
CA ILE A 53 -40.26 -1.79 -11.31
C ILE A 53 -39.88 -3.23 -11.71
N LEU A 54 -38.71 -3.71 -11.28
CA LEU A 54 -38.23 -5.06 -11.60
C LEU A 54 -39.20 -6.13 -11.08
N GLN A 55 -39.77 -5.93 -9.88
CA GLN A 55 -40.69 -6.87 -9.25
C GLN A 55 -42.10 -6.81 -9.85
N SER A 56 -42.69 -5.63 -9.97
CA SER A 56 -44.10 -5.44 -10.33
C SER A 56 -44.36 -5.43 -11.84
N GLU A 57 -43.42 -4.96 -12.66
CA GLU A 57 -43.61 -4.78 -14.11
C GLU A 57 -42.94 -5.86 -14.96
N PHE A 58 -41.84 -6.44 -14.45
CA PHE A 58 -41.02 -7.43 -15.16
C PHE A 58 -40.97 -8.81 -14.49
N GLY A 59 -41.60 -8.98 -13.32
CA GLY A 59 -41.71 -10.26 -12.63
C GLY A 59 -40.37 -10.86 -12.19
N ILE A 60 -39.33 -10.03 -12.02
CA ILE A 60 -38.01 -10.48 -11.57
C ILE A 60 -38.07 -10.63 -10.04
N SER A 61 -38.05 -11.88 -9.56
CA SER A 61 -38.11 -12.18 -8.14
C SER A 61 -36.76 -11.91 -7.47
N ILE A 62 -36.65 -10.73 -6.86
CA ILE A 62 -35.46 -10.28 -6.12
C ILE A 62 -35.13 -11.20 -4.94
N LYS A 63 -36.14 -11.80 -4.30
CA LYS A 63 -35.96 -12.72 -3.14
C LYS A 63 -35.30 -14.05 -3.51
N SER A 64 -35.38 -14.47 -4.77
CA SER A 64 -34.84 -15.74 -5.26
C SER A 64 -33.65 -15.57 -6.20
N SER A 65 -33.25 -14.34 -6.51
CA SER A 65 -32.15 -14.03 -7.41
C SER A 65 -30.88 -13.70 -6.61
N HIS A 66 -29.71 -13.95 -7.19
CA HIS A 66 -28.44 -13.62 -6.53
C HIS A 66 -28.24 -12.10 -6.46
N GLU A 67 -27.62 -11.58 -5.40
CA GLU A 67 -27.45 -10.13 -5.18
C GLU A 67 -26.75 -9.43 -6.37
N LEU A 68 -25.74 -10.08 -6.95
CA LEU A 68 -25.06 -9.60 -8.16
C LEU A 68 -26.00 -9.50 -9.37
N GLU A 69 -26.91 -10.47 -9.53
CA GLU A 69 -27.88 -10.50 -10.62
C GLU A 69 -28.82 -9.29 -10.52
N VAL A 70 -29.32 -9.02 -9.31
CA VAL A 70 -30.17 -7.87 -9.00
C VAL A 70 -29.43 -6.55 -9.25
N ASN A 71 -28.15 -6.46 -8.88
CA ASN A 71 -27.33 -5.28 -9.13
C ASN A 71 -27.09 -5.03 -10.63
N ILE A 72 -26.90 -6.08 -11.43
CA ILE A 72 -26.80 -5.98 -12.89
C ILE A 72 -28.11 -5.46 -13.47
N TYR A 73 -29.26 -5.99 -13.06
CA TYR A 73 -30.56 -5.52 -13.52
C TYR A 73 -30.84 -4.05 -13.14
N ILE A 74 -30.48 -3.63 -11.93
CA ILE A 74 -30.59 -2.22 -11.51
C ILE A 74 -29.74 -1.32 -12.42
N LYS A 75 -28.49 -1.70 -12.72
CA LYS A 75 -27.62 -0.92 -13.61
C LYS A 75 -28.16 -0.83 -15.04
N ILE A 76 -28.70 -1.91 -15.57
CA ILE A 76 -29.35 -1.95 -16.89
C ILE A 76 -30.54 -0.98 -16.92
N ILE A 77 -31.45 -1.06 -15.94
CA ILE A 77 -32.60 -0.15 -15.88
C ILE A 77 -32.14 1.31 -15.75
N LYS A 78 -31.18 1.64 -14.87
CA LYS A 78 -30.69 3.01 -14.73
C LYS A 78 -30.14 3.59 -16.03
N ARG A 79 -29.32 2.81 -16.72
CA ARG A 79 -28.68 3.23 -17.97
C ARG A 79 -29.73 3.44 -19.06
N TYR A 80 -30.56 2.45 -19.33
CA TYR A 80 -31.50 2.51 -20.44
C TYR A 80 -32.70 3.42 -20.15
N LEU A 81 -33.09 3.60 -18.89
CA LEU A 81 -34.06 4.63 -18.53
C LEU A 81 -33.50 6.03 -18.84
N LYS A 82 -32.23 6.30 -18.52
CA LYS A 82 -31.60 7.59 -18.85
C LYS A 82 -31.48 7.79 -20.37
N ASP A 83 -31.15 6.73 -21.10
CA ASP A 83 -30.91 6.77 -22.54
C ASP A 83 -32.17 6.50 -23.38
N TRP A 84 -33.38 6.65 -22.82
CA TRP A 84 -34.61 6.34 -23.55
C TRP A 84 -34.84 7.33 -24.71
N PRO A 85 -34.92 6.87 -25.97
CA PRO A 85 -34.93 7.78 -27.14
C PRO A 85 -36.15 8.71 -27.24
N GLN A 86 -37.24 8.37 -26.56
CA GLN A 86 -38.50 9.12 -26.64
C GLN A 86 -38.64 10.18 -25.53
N TRP A 87 -37.58 10.45 -24.75
CA TRP A 87 -37.58 11.49 -23.71
C TRP A 87 -37.99 12.87 -24.27
N GLU A 88 -37.31 13.33 -25.31
CA GLU A 88 -37.56 14.65 -25.91
C GLU A 88 -38.97 14.77 -26.49
N GLU A 89 -39.49 13.68 -27.06
CA GLU A 89 -40.84 13.63 -27.61
C GLU A 89 -41.90 13.67 -26.49
N LEU A 90 -41.67 12.93 -25.40
CA LEU A 90 -42.52 12.96 -24.22
C LEU A 90 -42.54 14.35 -23.58
N GLU A 91 -41.38 15.01 -23.42
CA GLU A 91 -41.29 16.37 -22.89
C GLU A 91 -42.03 17.39 -23.75
N ARG A 92 -41.90 17.26 -25.08
CA ARG A 92 -42.59 18.12 -26.05
C ARG A 92 -44.10 17.94 -26.01
N ILE A 93 -44.57 16.70 -25.89
CA ILE A 93 -46.00 16.39 -25.81
C ILE A 93 -46.56 16.80 -24.44
N SER A 94 -45.82 16.55 -23.36
CA SER A 94 -46.15 17.00 -21.99
C SER A 94 -46.34 18.51 -21.93
N SER A 95 -45.41 19.28 -22.52
CA SER A 95 -45.48 20.75 -22.53
C SER A 95 -46.64 21.31 -23.35
N LYS A 96 -47.15 20.55 -24.34
CA LYS A 96 -48.34 20.93 -25.12
C LYS A 96 -49.63 20.55 -24.41
N LEU A 97 -49.65 19.38 -23.79
CA LEU A 97 -50.84 18.85 -23.10
C LEU A 97 -51.13 19.58 -21.78
N SER A 98 -50.10 20.05 -21.07
CA SER A 98 -50.28 20.90 -19.87
C SER A 98 -51.04 22.20 -20.17
N ASN A 99 -51.02 22.66 -21.42
CA ASN A 99 -51.66 23.92 -21.84
C ASN A 99 -53.11 23.73 -22.32
N CYS A 100 -53.58 22.50 -22.53
CA CYS A 100 -54.89 22.24 -23.17
C CYS A 100 -55.92 21.54 -22.26
N ASN A 101 -55.60 21.16 -21.02
CA ASN A 101 -56.51 20.55 -20.03
C ASN A 101 -57.38 19.37 -20.57
N ASP A 102 -56.89 18.64 -21.58
CA ASP A 102 -57.57 17.47 -22.15
C ASP A 102 -57.04 16.19 -21.48
N TYR A 103 -57.68 15.82 -20.38
CA TYR A 103 -57.31 14.66 -19.55
C TYR A 103 -57.39 13.32 -20.30
N ASP A 104 -58.29 13.18 -21.27
CA ASP A 104 -58.45 11.96 -22.06
C ASP A 104 -57.32 11.79 -23.07
N ALA A 105 -56.90 12.88 -23.72
CA ALA A 105 -55.74 12.87 -24.60
C ALA A 105 -54.44 12.59 -23.83
N ILE A 106 -54.27 13.17 -22.64
CA ILE A 106 -53.13 12.92 -21.74
C ILE A 106 -53.04 11.44 -21.37
N THR A 107 -54.16 10.84 -20.98
CA THR A 107 -54.21 9.44 -20.55
C THR A 107 -53.89 8.48 -21.70
N LYS A 108 -54.34 8.77 -22.93
CA LYS A 108 -54.03 7.97 -24.12
C LYS A 108 -52.54 8.03 -24.49
N VAL A 109 -51.94 9.23 -24.45
CA VAL A 109 -50.51 9.42 -24.73
C VAL A 109 -49.64 8.74 -23.67
N LEU A 110 -49.98 8.91 -22.39
CA LEU A 110 -49.27 8.27 -21.27
C LEU A 110 -49.31 6.75 -21.38
N ASN A 111 -50.47 6.17 -21.68
CA ASN A 111 -50.60 4.73 -21.88
C ASN A 111 -49.79 4.21 -23.08
N HIS A 112 -49.76 4.96 -24.17
CA HIS A 112 -48.93 4.62 -25.33
C HIS A 112 -47.44 4.67 -24.98
N LYS A 113 -46.98 5.73 -24.31
CA LYS A 113 -45.57 5.90 -23.92
C LYS A 113 -45.14 4.93 -22.82
N TYR A 114 -46.01 4.61 -21.88
CA TYR A 114 -45.82 3.53 -20.90
C TYR A 114 -45.55 2.20 -21.60
N LYS A 115 -46.35 1.83 -22.60
CA LYS A 115 -46.17 0.57 -23.34
C LYS A 115 -44.82 0.54 -24.06
N ASN A 116 -44.44 1.63 -24.73
CA ASN A 116 -43.17 1.73 -25.43
C ASN A 116 -41.96 1.65 -24.49
N LEU A 117 -42.03 2.34 -23.34
CA LEU A 117 -40.95 2.30 -22.35
C LEU A 117 -40.82 0.91 -21.71
N LYS A 118 -41.95 0.27 -21.38
CA LYS A 118 -41.98 -1.09 -20.84
C LYS A 118 -41.39 -2.10 -21.83
N GLU A 119 -41.74 -2.00 -23.10
CA GLU A 119 -41.20 -2.87 -24.16
C GLU A 119 -39.69 -2.65 -24.34
N TYR A 120 -39.26 -1.40 -24.39
CA TYR A 120 -37.85 -1.04 -24.52
C TYR A 120 -36.98 -1.57 -23.36
N LEU A 121 -37.40 -1.33 -22.12
CA LEU A 121 -36.69 -1.84 -20.94
C LEU A 121 -36.76 -3.37 -20.86
N GLY A 122 -37.88 -3.97 -21.29
CA GLY A 122 -38.08 -5.41 -21.35
C GLY A 122 -37.07 -6.09 -22.28
N VAL A 123 -36.89 -5.59 -23.50
CA VAL A 123 -35.91 -6.14 -24.46
C VAL A 123 -34.49 -6.08 -23.88
N MET A 124 -34.12 -4.96 -23.25
CA MET A 124 -32.78 -4.81 -22.67
C MET A 124 -32.55 -5.74 -21.47
N LEU A 125 -33.58 -5.96 -20.65
CA LEU A 125 -33.52 -6.92 -19.55
C LEU A 125 -33.41 -8.36 -20.05
N GLU A 126 -34.15 -8.74 -21.09
CA GLU A 126 -34.05 -10.10 -21.68
C GLU A 126 -32.66 -10.40 -22.23
N VAL A 127 -32.00 -9.42 -22.85
CA VAL A 127 -30.60 -9.55 -23.30
C VAL A 127 -29.64 -9.63 -22.09
N GLY A 128 -29.94 -8.93 -21.00
CA GLY A 128 -29.13 -8.91 -19.79
C GLY A 128 -29.22 -10.19 -18.94
N LYS A 129 -30.37 -10.88 -18.95
CA LYS A 129 -30.62 -12.11 -18.16
C LYS A 129 -29.56 -13.21 -18.33
N PRO A 130 -29.19 -13.65 -19.55
CA PRO A 130 -28.18 -14.69 -19.73
C PRO A 130 -26.79 -14.23 -19.24
N LEU A 131 -26.44 -12.96 -19.46
CA LEU A 131 -25.16 -12.39 -19.02
C LEU A 131 -25.07 -12.29 -17.50
N ALA A 132 -26.17 -11.91 -16.84
CA ALA A 132 -26.25 -11.84 -15.38
C ALA A 132 -26.13 -13.23 -14.75
N LYS A 133 -26.74 -14.26 -15.35
CA LYS A 133 -26.62 -15.65 -14.90
C LYS A 133 -25.21 -16.20 -15.08
N GLN A 134 -24.59 -15.95 -16.24
CA GLN A 134 -23.20 -16.36 -16.51
C GLN A 134 -22.21 -15.71 -15.54
N ALA A 135 -22.41 -14.43 -15.19
CA ALA A 135 -21.57 -13.73 -14.20
C ALA A 135 -21.67 -14.38 -12.81
N VAL A 136 -22.83 -14.91 -12.42
CA VAL A 136 -23.01 -15.62 -11.15
C VAL A 136 -22.41 -17.03 -11.20
N GLU A 137 -22.48 -17.72 -12.34
CA GLU A 137 -21.88 -19.05 -12.53
C GLU A 137 -20.35 -19.01 -12.49
N ASN A 138 -19.72 -18.01 -13.11
CA ASN A 138 -18.26 -17.83 -13.07
C ASN A 138 -17.71 -17.62 -11.66
N ILE A 139 -18.49 -17.02 -10.75
CA ILE A 139 -18.10 -16.88 -9.34
C ILE A 139 -18.13 -18.23 -8.63
N LYS A 140 -19.08 -19.11 -8.98
CA LYS A 140 -19.22 -20.43 -8.37
C LYS A 140 -18.15 -21.41 -8.87
N SER A 141 -17.78 -21.37 -10.15
CA SER A 141 -16.69 -22.21 -10.71
C SER A 141 -15.31 -21.85 -10.14
N ASN A 142 -15.04 -20.56 -9.91
CA ASN A 142 -13.79 -20.13 -9.26
C ASN A 142 -13.67 -20.53 -7.78
N THR A 143 -14.76 -20.97 -7.14
CA THR A 143 -14.71 -21.42 -5.74
C THR A 143 -14.40 -22.93 -5.60
N GLN A 144 -14.43 -23.71 -6.70
CA GLN A 144 -14.27 -25.18 -6.65
C GLN A 144 -13.02 -25.73 -7.34
N GLU A 145 -12.28 -24.95 -8.13
CA GLU A 145 -11.11 -25.43 -8.89
C GLU A 145 -9.77 -24.81 -8.46
N GLU A 146 -9.59 -24.44 -7.18
CA GLU A 146 -8.25 -24.15 -6.63
C GLU A 146 -7.59 -25.39 -6.03
N LYS A 147 -7.41 -26.44 -6.85
CA LYS A 147 -6.43 -27.50 -6.58
C LYS A 147 -5.73 -27.89 -7.88
N GLU A 148 -4.41 -27.79 -7.81
CA GLU A 148 -3.39 -28.38 -8.69
C GLU A 148 -2.93 -27.54 -9.90
N ASP A 149 -1.80 -26.88 -9.65
CA ASP A 149 -0.60 -26.77 -10.48
C ASP A 149 -0.63 -26.11 -11.89
N SER A 150 0.14 -25.02 -11.93
CA SER A 150 1.27 -24.78 -12.85
C SER A 150 1.13 -23.70 -13.94
N VAL A 151 2.06 -22.73 -13.84
CA VAL A 151 2.73 -21.95 -14.90
C VAL A 151 1.90 -20.96 -15.72
N VAL A 152 2.11 -19.68 -15.37
CA VAL A 152 2.17 -18.47 -16.20
C VAL A 152 0.97 -18.19 -17.12
N GLU A 153 0.17 -17.20 -16.74
CA GLU A 153 -0.04 -15.99 -17.55
C GLU A 153 -0.68 -14.91 -16.68
N ASN A 154 -0.22 -13.66 -16.86
CA ASN A 154 -0.76 -12.48 -16.21
C ASN A 154 -2.23 -12.32 -16.60
N ASN A 155 -3.15 -12.77 -15.75
CA ASN A 155 -4.43 -12.12 -15.63
C ASN A 155 -4.39 -11.37 -14.30
N ASP A 156 -4.39 -10.04 -14.42
CA ASP A 156 -4.77 -9.13 -13.36
C ASP A 156 -6.23 -9.43 -12.97
N GLU A 157 -6.44 -10.50 -12.21
CA GLU A 157 -7.61 -10.61 -11.35
C GLU A 157 -7.60 -9.36 -10.49
N GLU A 158 -8.73 -8.64 -10.45
CA GLU A 158 -8.93 -7.34 -9.79
C GLU A 158 -8.42 -7.36 -8.35
N GLN A 159 -7.10 -7.22 -8.18
CA GLN A 159 -6.48 -7.04 -6.90
C GLN A 159 -6.88 -5.63 -6.52
N ILE A 160 -7.83 -5.51 -5.60
CA ILE A 160 -8.19 -4.22 -5.02
C ILE A 160 -6.95 -3.75 -4.26
N VAL A 161 -6.11 -2.98 -4.95
CA VAL A 161 -4.91 -2.37 -4.39
C VAL A 161 -5.32 -1.06 -3.75
N MET A 162 -5.20 -1.00 -2.43
CA MET A 162 -5.28 0.25 -1.69
C MET A 162 -3.87 0.78 -1.49
N GLU A 163 -3.55 1.91 -2.12
CA GLU A 163 -2.32 2.65 -1.84
C GLU A 163 -2.54 3.58 -0.65
N VAL A 164 -1.67 3.46 0.37
CA VAL A 164 -1.70 4.31 1.55
C VAL A 164 -0.39 5.09 1.60
N GLN A 165 -0.50 6.42 1.61
CA GLN A 165 0.63 7.32 1.84
C GLN A 165 0.60 7.79 3.30
N CYS A 166 1.60 7.41 4.07
CA CYS A 166 1.72 7.82 5.47
C CYS A 166 3.19 7.90 5.88
N SER A 167 3.47 8.67 6.94
CA SER A 167 4.78 8.67 7.59
C SER A 167 5.05 7.32 8.29
N ARG A 168 6.31 7.06 8.65
CA ARG A 168 6.69 5.86 9.41
C ARG A 168 5.97 5.79 10.76
N GLU A 169 5.86 6.92 11.44
CA GLU A 169 5.17 7.04 12.72
C GLU A 169 3.66 6.78 12.58
N GLN A 170 3.03 7.31 11.54
CA GLN A 170 1.62 7.04 11.25
C GLN A 170 1.39 5.56 10.95
N LEU A 171 2.28 4.91 10.19
CA LEU A 171 2.18 3.48 9.86
C LEU A 171 2.18 2.59 11.11
N ASN A 172 2.93 2.95 12.15
CA ASN A 172 3.01 2.18 13.40
C ASN A 172 1.65 2.02 14.09
N TYR A 173 0.77 3.01 13.95
CA TYR A 173 -0.53 3.09 14.63
C TYR A 173 -1.73 3.09 13.69
N LEU A 174 -1.50 2.93 12.38
CA LEU A 174 -2.50 3.11 11.32
C LEU A 174 -3.70 2.18 11.44
N ILE A 175 -3.51 0.95 11.93
CA ILE A 175 -4.57 -0.07 11.98
C ILE A 175 -5.08 -0.22 13.41
N ILE A 176 -6.39 -0.06 13.60
CA ILE A 176 -7.04 -0.38 14.87
C ILE A 176 -7.13 -1.89 14.97
N ARG A 177 -6.61 -2.45 16.07
CA ARG A 177 -6.58 -3.90 16.28
C ARG A 177 -7.98 -4.51 16.39
N TYR A 178 -8.86 -3.82 17.12
CA TYR A 178 -10.24 -4.23 17.38
C TYR A 178 -11.21 -3.16 16.84
N PRO A 179 -11.39 -3.05 15.51
CA PRO A 179 -12.23 -2.01 14.93
C PRO A 179 -13.71 -2.24 15.29
N ASP A 180 -14.39 -1.17 15.66
CA ASP A 180 -15.85 -1.13 15.74
C ASP A 180 -16.40 -0.74 14.36
N LEU A 181 -16.68 -1.76 13.55
CA LEU A 181 -17.19 -1.57 12.19
C LEU A 181 -18.65 -1.12 12.18
N ASP A 182 -19.40 -1.33 13.26
CA ASP A 182 -20.81 -0.91 13.36
C ASP A 182 -20.89 0.61 13.57
N ALA A 183 -20.03 1.16 14.43
CA ALA A 183 -20.00 2.59 14.72
C ALA A 183 -19.13 3.41 13.73
N LYS A 184 -17.91 2.94 13.42
CA LYS A 184 -16.90 3.75 12.69
C LYS A 184 -16.70 3.34 11.24
N LYS A 185 -17.20 2.16 10.82
CA LYS A 185 -17.07 1.61 9.46
C LYS A 185 -15.65 1.68 8.86
N SER A 186 -14.61 1.67 9.69
CA SER A 186 -13.22 1.82 9.29
C SER A 186 -12.30 1.02 10.20
N ILE A 187 -11.21 0.52 9.61
CA ILE A 187 -10.12 -0.13 10.35
C ILE A 187 -8.96 0.83 10.63
N PHE A 188 -9.01 2.03 10.06
CA PHE A 188 -7.93 3.01 10.14
C PHE A 188 -8.03 3.86 11.39
N ASN A 189 -6.91 4.03 12.07
CA ASN A 189 -6.77 5.03 13.11
C ASN A 189 -6.42 6.38 12.48
N LEU A 190 -7.44 7.24 12.35
CA LEU A 190 -7.29 8.59 11.78
C LEU A 190 -6.84 9.64 12.81
N GLN A 191 -6.76 9.28 14.09
CA GLN A 191 -6.27 10.15 15.17
C GLN A 191 -5.15 9.43 15.94
N PRO A 192 -3.92 9.40 15.39
CA PRO A 192 -2.81 8.74 16.08
C PRO A 192 -2.47 9.54 17.34
N ASN A 193 -2.84 9.02 18.50
CA ASN A 193 -2.31 9.51 19.78
C ASN A 193 -0.96 8.82 20.03
N PRO A 194 0.17 9.54 20.01
CA PRO A 194 1.44 8.95 20.41
C PRO A 194 1.36 8.60 21.90
N THR A 195 1.38 7.30 22.22
CA THR A 195 1.19 6.80 23.60
C THR A 195 2.49 6.47 24.32
N ARG A 196 3.66 6.60 23.67
CA ARG A 196 4.93 6.20 24.28
C ARG A 196 5.95 7.34 24.33
N ILE A 197 6.97 7.12 25.16
CA ILE A 197 8.12 7.99 25.37
C ILE A 197 9.30 7.35 24.63
N ARG A 198 9.99 8.16 23.81
CA ARG A 198 11.21 7.79 23.07
C ARG A 198 12.25 7.19 24.02
N LEU A 199 12.52 5.88 23.93
CA LEU A 199 13.57 5.24 24.73
C LEU A 199 14.53 4.41 23.88
N GLY A 200 15.80 4.83 23.91
CA GLY A 200 16.95 4.15 23.35
C GLY A 200 17.43 4.68 22.00
N ALA A 201 18.08 5.85 21.96
CA ALA A 201 18.75 6.31 20.75
C ALA A 201 19.83 5.29 20.33
N LEU A 202 19.83 4.88 19.05
CA LEU A 202 20.95 4.14 18.49
C LEU A 202 22.20 5.04 18.53
N THR A 203 23.32 4.47 18.96
CA THR A 203 24.60 5.17 18.83
C THR A 203 25.02 5.17 17.37
N PHE A 204 25.96 6.05 17.00
CA PHE A 204 26.53 6.04 15.65
C PHE A 204 27.14 4.68 15.29
N SER A 205 27.76 4.00 16.26
CA SER A 205 28.31 2.66 16.05
C SER A 205 27.22 1.64 15.73
N ASP A 206 26.09 1.69 16.43
CA ASP A 206 24.95 0.79 16.19
C ASP A 206 24.36 1.03 14.79
N ILE A 207 24.22 2.30 14.43
CA ILE A 207 23.75 2.73 13.11
C ILE A 207 24.64 2.17 12.00
N ILE A 208 25.95 2.38 12.10
CA ILE A 208 26.90 1.88 11.10
C ILE A 208 26.85 0.35 11.05
N LYS A 209 26.75 -0.35 12.19
CA LYS A 209 26.73 -1.82 12.19
C LYS A 209 25.50 -2.43 11.52
N GLY A 210 24.31 -1.86 11.71
CA GLY A 210 23.09 -2.54 11.28
C GLY A 210 21.93 -1.68 10.84
N TRP A 211 21.96 -0.35 10.98
CA TRP A 211 20.90 0.47 10.40
C TRP A 211 21.02 0.54 8.87
N SER A 212 19.91 0.84 8.19
CA SER A 212 19.80 0.96 6.74
C SER A 212 20.61 2.15 6.21
N THR A 213 21.92 1.96 6.11
CA THR A 213 22.93 2.99 5.86
C THR A 213 23.81 2.57 4.69
N ARG A 214 24.15 3.54 3.84
CA ARG A 214 25.15 3.41 2.79
C ARG A 214 26.38 4.25 3.13
N VAL A 215 27.53 3.59 3.20
CA VAL A 215 28.85 4.22 3.34
C VAL A 215 29.55 4.14 1.98
N SER A 216 30.01 5.27 1.48
CA SER A 216 30.68 5.37 0.18
C SER A 216 32.07 5.97 0.34
N ILE A 217 33.06 5.30 -0.25
CA ILE A 217 34.45 5.76 -0.37
C ILE A 217 34.73 5.86 -1.86
N ASN A 218 35.02 7.05 -2.36
CA ASN A 218 35.27 7.33 -3.77
C ASN A 218 36.63 8.00 -3.92
N LEU A 219 37.69 7.21 -4.07
CA LEU A 219 39.03 7.68 -4.36
C LEU A 219 39.44 7.26 -5.79
N PRO A 220 40.38 7.97 -6.43
CA PRO A 220 40.80 7.65 -7.80
C PRO A 220 41.26 6.19 -8.00
N HIS A 221 41.85 5.59 -6.97
CA HIS A 221 42.37 4.21 -6.99
C HIS A 221 41.43 3.19 -6.37
N LEU A 222 40.43 3.64 -5.59
CA LEU A 222 39.58 2.77 -4.78
C LEU A 222 38.17 3.36 -4.64
N VAL A 223 37.20 2.65 -5.17
CA VAL A 223 35.78 2.93 -4.99
C VAL A 223 35.15 1.78 -4.22
N ILE A 224 34.57 2.05 -3.05
CA ILE A 224 33.88 1.05 -2.22
C ILE A 224 32.54 1.61 -1.78
N TYR A 225 31.51 0.78 -1.91
CA TYR A 225 30.20 1.02 -1.31
C TYR A 225 29.85 -0.14 -0.38
N ARG A 226 29.48 0.19 0.86
CA ARG A 226 28.78 -0.71 1.77
C ARG A 226 27.36 -0.20 1.92
N GLU A 227 26.39 -1.07 1.78
CA GLU A 227 24.97 -0.78 1.99
C GLU A 227 24.32 -1.85 2.87
N VAL A 228 23.54 -1.41 3.85
CA VAL A 228 22.59 -2.27 4.57
C VAL A 228 21.21 -1.94 4.04
N LYS A 229 20.52 -2.93 3.47
CA LYS A 229 19.18 -2.78 2.90
C LYS A 229 18.19 -3.64 3.65
N PHE A 230 17.02 -3.06 3.97
CA PHE A 230 15.90 -3.80 4.54
C PHE A 230 14.92 -4.16 3.44
N LYS A 231 14.74 -5.46 3.18
CA LYS A 231 13.63 -5.94 2.36
C LYS A 231 12.41 -6.09 3.25
N LEU A 232 11.48 -5.13 3.16
CA LEU A 232 10.26 -5.09 3.94
C LEU A 232 9.10 -5.71 3.17
N LYS A 233 8.24 -6.44 3.88
CA LYS A 233 6.96 -6.96 3.38
C LYS A 233 5.89 -6.67 4.43
N TYR A 234 4.81 -6.06 3.99
CA TYR A 234 3.65 -5.76 4.84
C TYR A 234 2.52 -6.73 4.54
N THR A 235 1.81 -7.19 5.55
CA THR A 235 0.64 -8.05 5.39
C THR A 235 -0.36 -7.74 6.49
N LEU A 236 -1.53 -7.23 6.13
CA LEU A 236 -2.63 -7.06 7.08
C LEU A 236 -3.23 -8.42 7.39
N VAL A 237 -3.35 -8.74 8.66
CA VAL A 237 -3.77 -10.06 9.08
C VAL A 237 -4.86 -10.01 10.15
N ASN A 238 -5.87 -10.90 10.07
CA ASN A 238 -6.89 -11.05 11.11
C ASN A 238 -6.63 -12.32 11.94
N LYS A 239 -6.08 -12.18 13.14
CA LYS A 239 -5.74 -13.30 14.04
C LYS A 239 -6.95 -13.95 14.72
N ALA A 240 -8.14 -13.34 14.64
CA ALA A 240 -9.37 -13.96 15.12
C ALA A 240 -9.82 -15.14 14.23
N ARG A 241 -9.33 -15.21 12.97
CA ARG A 241 -9.60 -16.36 12.09
C ARG A 241 -8.81 -17.58 12.54
N THR A 242 -9.52 -18.69 12.75
CA THR A 242 -8.94 -19.98 13.12
C THR A 242 -8.16 -20.56 11.93
N GLY A 243 -6.84 -20.67 12.10
CA GLY A 243 -5.94 -21.32 11.16
C GLY A 243 -4.53 -21.34 11.74
N GLU A 244 -3.82 -22.46 11.63
CA GLU A 244 -2.43 -22.53 12.06
C GLU A 244 -1.59 -21.56 11.21
N ARG A 245 -1.27 -20.39 11.77
CA ARG A 245 -0.24 -19.54 11.19
C ARG A 245 1.13 -20.08 11.55
N LYS A 246 1.60 -21.00 10.74
CA LYS A 246 3.03 -21.31 10.69
C LYS A 246 3.67 -20.28 9.78
N PHE A 247 4.64 -19.52 10.29
CA PHE A 247 5.59 -18.86 9.40
C PHE A 247 6.16 -19.96 8.51
N LYS A 248 5.94 -19.89 7.20
CA LYS A 248 6.63 -20.78 6.26
C LYS A 248 8.11 -20.70 6.60
N ASP A 249 8.79 -21.85 6.66
CA ASP A 249 10.20 -21.95 7.04
C ASP A 249 11.06 -21.33 5.93
N ASN A 250 11.05 -20.00 5.85
CA ASN A 250 11.65 -19.22 4.79
C ASN A 250 13.09 -18.89 5.17
N ALA A 251 13.90 -19.94 5.36
CA ALA A 251 15.31 -19.78 5.64
C ALA A 251 16.00 -19.07 4.45
N HIS A 252 16.67 -17.97 4.74
CA HIS A 252 17.49 -17.25 3.79
C HIS A 252 18.87 -17.89 3.67
N PRO A 253 19.44 -17.94 2.45
CA PRO A 253 20.84 -18.31 2.27
C PRO A 253 21.72 -17.23 2.88
N THR A 254 22.46 -17.56 3.94
CA THR A 254 23.45 -16.65 4.56
C THR A 254 24.79 -16.64 3.83
N GLN A 255 24.96 -17.51 2.83
CA GLN A 255 26.15 -17.53 1.99
C GLN A 255 26.22 -16.26 1.12
N VAL A 256 27.44 -15.78 0.91
CA VAL A 256 27.71 -14.63 0.05
C VAL A 256 27.38 -14.97 -1.39
N GLN A 257 26.57 -14.11 -2.03
CA GLN A 257 26.17 -14.24 -3.42
C GLN A 257 26.84 -13.17 -4.27
N GLU A 258 27.50 -13.58 -5.35
CA GLU A 258 28.05 -12.67 -6.35
C GLU A 258 26.97 -12.18 -7.30
N MET A 259 26.97 -10.89 -7.58
CA MET A 259 25.97 -10.18 -8.40
C MET A 259 26.60 -9.53 -9.64
N THR A 260 27.91 -9.72 -9.87
CA THR A 260 28.64 -9.03 -10.92
C THR A 260 28.36 -9.63 -12.31
N ILE A 261 28.02 -8.77 -13.28
CA ILE A 261 27.74 -9.17 -14.68
C ILE A 261 28.86 -8.72 -15.64
N LYS A 262 29.78 -7.85 -15.18
CA LYS A 262 30.86 -7.26 -16.01
C LYS A 262 32.07 -8.18 -16.11
N ARG A 263 32.97 -7.91 -17.06
CA ARG A 263 34.31 -8.53 -17.08
C ARG A 263 35.04 -8.18 -15.78
N THR A 264 35.49 -9.20 -15.06
CA THR A 264 36.14 -9.06 -13.77
C THR A 264 37.59 -9.52 -13.82
N VAL A 265 38.35 -9.04 -12.85
CA VAL A 265 39.72 -9.45 -12.59
C VAL A 265 39.80 -9.96 -11.15
N PRO A 266 40.39 -11.14 -10.90
CA PRO A 266 40.61 -11.60 -9.55
C PRO A 266 41.64 -10.72 -8.84
N VAL A 267 41.29 -10.22 -7.67
CA VAL A 267 42.16 -9.44 -6.78
C VAL A 267 42.07 -10.02 -5.37
N SER A 268 43.17 -10.07 -4.63
CA SER A 268 43.13 -10.46 -3.22
C SER A 268 42.35 -9.40 -2.41
N LYS A 269 41.50 -9.85 -1.48
CA LYS A 269 40.79 -8.94 -0.54
C LYS A 269 41.75 -8.08 0.28
N ASP A 270 42.99 -8.52 0.50
CA ASP A 270 44.02 -7.78 1.22
C ASP A 270 44.35 -6.42 0.56
N VAL A 271 44.16 -6.31 -0.75
CA VAL A 271 44.37 -5.05 -1.47
C VAL A 271 43.38 -3.98 -0.97
N ILE A 272 42.13 -4.37 -0.73
CA ILE A 272 41.10 -3.50 -0.17
C ILE A 272 41.41 -3.17 1.29
N MET A 273 41.78 -4.17 2.08
CA MET A 273 42.15 -3.97 3.49
C MET A 273 43.29 -2.96 3.62
N LYS A 274 44.35 -3.11 2.82
CA LYS A 274 45.48 -2.18 2.74
C LYS A 274 45.07 -0.79 2.29
N GLY A 275 44.11 -0.68 1.37
CA GLY A 275 43.53 0.60 0.95
C GLY A 275 42.85 1.33 2.10
N LEU A 276 42.03 0.63 2.88
CA LEU A 276 41.39 1.19 4.08
C LEU A 276 42.44 1.61 5.13
N ASP A 277 43.48 0.81 5.34
CA ASP A 277 44.60 1.15 6.25
C ASP A 277 45.41 2.35 5.78
N HIS A 278 45.57 2.54 4.47
CA HIS A 278 46.23 3.72 3.92
C HIS A 278 45.43 4.99 4.19
N ILE A 279 44.11 4.95 3.99
CA ILE A 279 43.20 6.07 4.33
C ILE A 279 43.33 6.41 5.82
N LEU A 280 43.29 5.41 6.71
CA LEU A 280 43.43 5.66 8.16
C LEU A 280 44.77 6.30 8.51
N ARG A 281 45.87 5.84 7.90
CA ARG A 281 47.20 6.44 8.11
C ARG A 281 47.25 7.90 7.69
N ALA A 282 46.66 8.25 6.55
CA ALA A 282 46.55 9.64 6.09
C ALA A 282 45.73 10.51 7.05
N CYS A 283 44.84 9.93 7.85
CA CYS A 283 44.01 10.64 8.83
C CYS A 283 44.62 10.73 10.24
N ILE A 284 45.80 10.16 10.52
CA ILE A 284 46.37 10.09 11.90
C ILE A 284 46.50 11.47 12.55
N THR A 285 46.81 12.50 11.77
CA THR A 285 46.96 13.88 12.26
C THR A 285 45.63 14.49 12.73
N ASN A 286 44.50 14.02 12.20
CA ASN A 286 43.16 14.38 12.64
C ASN A 286 42.56 13.27 13.50
N ARG A 287 42.77 13.36 14.83
CA ARG A 287 42.33 12.35 15.79
C ARG A 287 40.84 12.01 15.69
N GLN A 288 39.97 12.99 15.49
CA GLN A 288 38.52 12.76 15.42
C GLN A 288 38.15 11.96 14.17
N MET A 289 38.72 12.34 13.02
CA MET A 289 38.55 11.64 11.75
C MET A 289 39.09 10.21 11.81
N PHE A 290 40.29 10.03 12.36
CA PHE A 290 40.89 8.73 12.56
C PHE A 290 39.97 7.81 13.38
N VAL A 291 39.52 8.25 14.56
CA VAL A 291 38.69 7.42 15.44
C VAL A 291 37.37 7.02 14.79
N LEU A 292 36.68 7.96 14.12
CA LEU A 292 35.40 7.67 13.47
C LEU A 292 35.56 6.76 12.25
N LEU A 293 36.48 7.05 11.34
CA LEU A 293 36.72 6.21 10.17
C LEU A 293 37.22 4.83 10.58
N HIS A 294 38.06 4.72 11.62
CA HIS A 294 38.50 3.43 12.15
C HIS A 294 37.30 2.59 12.58
N SER A 295 36.36 3.18 13.33
CA SER A 295 35.15 2.47 13.76
C SER A 295 34.26 1.98 12.61
N ILE A 296 34.24 2.73 11.49
CA ILE A 296 33.49 2.35 10.29
C ILE A 296 34.23 1.25 9.54
N PHE A 297 35.55 1.40 9.36
CA PHE A 297 36.36 0.46 8.60
C PHE A 297 36.53 -0.86 9.33
N ASP A 298 36.52 -0.89 10.67
CA ASP A 298 36.51 -2.15 11.42
C ASP A 298 35.27 -3.00 11.10
N VAL A 299 34.10 -2.35 10.98
CA VAL A 299 32.87 -3.02 10.55
C VAL A 299 33.02 -3.54 9.13
N MET A 300 33.55 -2.71 8.22
CA MET A 300 33.75 -3.10 6.83
C MET A 300 34.73 -4.27 6.66
N LYS A 301 35.86 -4.23 7.37
CA LYS A 301 36.87 -5.28 7.38
C LYS A 301 36.30 -6.59 7.92
N SER A 302 35.59 -6.54 9.05
CA SER A 302 34.94 -7.73 9.63
C SER A 302 33.91 -8.38 8.70
N GLU A 303 33.22 -7.57 7.88
CA GLU A 303 32.25 -8.07 6.89
C GLU A 303 32.97 -8.62 5.64
N LEU A 304 34.04 -7.96 5.16
CA LEU A 304 34.90 -8.42 4.07
C LEU A 304 35.65 -9.71 4.41
N ASP A 305 36.06 -9.91 5.67
CA ASP A 305 36.75 -11.12 6.13
C ASP A 305 35.89 -12.38 5.99
N LYS A 306 34.56 -12.23 6.09
CA LYS A 306 33.58 -13.31 5.90
C LYS A 306 33.33 -13.63 4.43
N MET A 307 33.90 -12.87 3.50
CA MET A 307 33.81 -13.10 2.05
C MET A 307 34.91 -14.06 1.56
N VAL A 308 34.89 -14.33 0.26
CA VAL A 308 35.91 -15.11 -0.44
C VAL A 308 37.28 -14.41 -0.43
N ASP A 309 38.37 -15.19 -0.42
CA ASP A 309 39.74 -14.65 -0.34
C ASP A 309 40.15 -13.84 -1.58
N ASN A 310 39.70 -14.29 -2.76
CA ASN A 310 39.88 -13.59 -4.02
C ASN A 310 38.52 -13.06 -4.50
N ILE A 311 38.48 -11.74 -4.70
CA ILE A 311 37.29 -10.99 -5.12
C ILE A 311 37.40 -10.61 -6.60
N GLN A 312 36.28 -10.64 -7.30
CA GLN A 312 36.22 -10.39 -8.74
C GLN A 312 35.95 -8.92 -9.05
N VAL A 313 36.98 -8.10 -9.23
CA VAL A 313 36.85 -6.64 -9.35
C VAL A 313 36.52 -6.20 -10.80
N PRO A 314 35.56 -5.29 -11.03
CA PRO A 314 34.66 -4.70 -10.03
C PRO A 314 33.68 -5.77 -9.50
N PHE A 315 33.51 -5.89 -8.19
CA PHE A 315 32.59 -6.89 -7.63
C PHE A 315 31.33 -6.25 -7.07
N SER A 316 30.24 -7.01 -7.05
CA SER A 316 29.10 -6.77 -6.19
C SER A 316 28.74 -8.06 -5.46
N TYR A 317 28.73 -8.01 -4.13
CA TYR A 317 28.32 -9.11 -3.27
C TYR A 317 27.10 -8.73 -2.45
N ARG A 318 26.24 -9.72 -2.20
CA ARG A 318 25.14 -9.60 -1.24
C ARG A 318 25.07 -10.80 -0.32
N ALA A 319 24.64 -10.59 0.92
CA ALA A 319 24.35 -11.65 1.87
C ALA A 319 23.19 -11.24 2.78
N PHE A 320 22.33 -12.20 3.15
CA PHE A 320 21.35 -11.97 4.21
C PHE A 320 22.05 -11.93 5.57
N ALA A 321 21.75 -10.90 6.36
CA ALA A 321 22.36 -10.72 7.68
C ALA A 321 21.85 -11.73 8.72
N SER A 322 20.69 -12.34 8.46
CA SER A 322 20.09 -13.39 9.29
C SER A 322 19.56 -14.52 8.43
N LYS A 323 19.66 -15.75 8.94
CA LYS A 323 19.05 -16.93 8.32
C LYS A 323 17.52 -16.85 8.31
N TYR A 324 16.91 -16.21 9.29
CA TYR A 324 15.46 -16.09 9.38
C TYR A 324 15.05 -14.62 9.39
N PRO A 325 13.93 -14.27 8.74
CA PRO A 325 13.40 -12.92 8.78
C PRO A 325 12.89 -12.57 10.17
N TYR A 326 12.77 -11.28 10.43
CA TYR A 326 12.16 -10.74 11.63
C TYR A 326 10.77 -10.19 11.30
N VAL A 327 9.85 -10.26 12.25
CA VAL A 327 8.49 -9.74 12.13
C VAL A 327 8.17 -8.84 13.30
N ARG A 328 7.44 -7.77 13.06
CA ARG A 328 6.78 -6.98 14.09
C ARG A 328 5.35 -6.68 13.67
N TYR A 329 4.56 -6.20 14.61
CA TYR A 329 3.13 -5.97 14.42
C TYR A 329 2.86 -4.50 14.68
N LEU A 330 2.25 -3.84 13.70
CA LEU A 330 1.89 -2.43 13.74
C LEU A 330 0.37 -2.33 13.90
N TYR A 331 -0.08 -1.77 15.02
CA TYR A 331 -1.50 -1.57 15.33
C TYR A 331 -1.68 -0.61 16.51
N SER A 332 -2.90 -0.08 16.64
CA SER A 332 -3.40 0.66 17.81
C SER A 332 -4.38 -0.19 18.61
N ASP A 333 -4.29 -0.15 19.94
CA ASP A 333 -5.19 -0.85 20.87
C ASP A 333 -6.43 0.00 21.25
N GLU A 334 -6.71 1.13 20.58
CA GLU A 334 -7.84 2.04 20.87
C GLU A 334 -9.25 1.47 20.58
N GLY A 335 -9.35 0.19 20.22
CA GLY A 335 -10.60 -0.50 19.88
C GLY A 335 -11.23 -1.27 21.04
N GLN A 336 -12.54 -1.58 20.95
CA GLN A 336 -13.20 -2.49 21.89
C GLN A 336 -13.08 -3.93 21.39
N ASN A 337 -12.52 -4.80 22.23
CA ASN A 337 -12.36 -6.21 21.89
C ASN A 337 -13.74 -6.91 21.83
N ASN A 338 -14.27 -7.05 20.62
CA ASN A 338 -15.50 -7.79 20.32
C ASN A 338 -15.22 -9.24 19.87
N PHE A 339 -13.96 -9.70 19.93
CA PHE A 339 -13.47 -11.01 19.45
C PHE A 339 -13.71 -11.34 17.97
N ALA A 340 -14.40 -10.47 17.21
CA ALA A 340 -14.69 -10.68 15.79
C ALA A 340 -13.47 -10.39 14.91
N TYR A 341 -12.63 -9.46 15.34
CA TYR A 341 -11.43 -9.02 14.61
C TYR A 341 -10.23 -8.94 15.55
N ASP A 342 -9.08 -9.44 15.11
CA ASP A 342 -7.77 -9.12 15.69
C ASP A 342 -6.86 -8.72 14.54
N LEU A 343 -7.03 -7.48 14.07
CA LEU A 343 -6.29 -6.94 12.93
C LEU A 343 -4.90 -6.49 13.36
N GLN A 344 -3.88 -7.03 12.71
CA GLN A 344 -2.50 -6.62 12.96
C GLN A 344 -1.83 -6.42 11.61
N LEU A 345 -1.11 -5.32 11.41
CA LEU A 345 -0.27 -5.17 10.24
C LEU A 345 1.07 -5.84 10.54
N GLU A 346 1.30 -7.01 9.95
CA GLU A 346 2.58 -7.71 10.02
C GLU A 346 3.59 -7.00 9.11
N GLU A 347 4.69 -6.51 9.69
CA GLU A 347 5.85 -6.04 8.95
C GLU A 347 6.97 -7.06 9.11
N VAL A 348 7.29 -7.74 8.00
CA VAL A 348 8.38 -8.71 7.92
C VAL A 348 9.59 -8.06 7.27
N MET A 349 10.76 -8.20 7.89
CA MET A 349 12.00 -7.61 7.43
C MET A 349 13.09 -8.68 7.25
N SER A 350 13.70 -8.66 6.06
CA SER A 350 14.91 -9.42 5.75
C SER A 350 16.08 -8.45 5.54
N PRO A 351 17.00 -8.31 6.49
CA PRO A 351 18.18 -7.45 6.36
C PRO A 351 19.21 -8.05 5.41
N ILE A 352 19.72 -7.24 4.49
CA ILE A 352 20.66 -7.63 3.44
C ILE A 352 21.88 -6.70 3.51
N TYR A 353 23.07 -7.29 3.59
CA TYR A 353 24.32 -6.58 3.38
C TYR A 353 24.69 -6.62 1.90
N MET A 354 25.04 -5.46 1.36
CA MET A 354 25.50 -5.28 0.01
C MET A 354 26.87 -4.60 0.03
N TYR A 355 27.79 -5.16 -0.74
CA TYR A 355 29.11 -4.59 -0.94
C TYR A 355 29.40 -4.46 -2.42
N HIS A 356 30.01 -3.35 -2.79
CA HIS A 356 30.55 -3.13 -4.11
C HIS A 356 31.95 -2.56 -3.97
N ALA A 357 32.89 -3.04 -4.78
CA ALA A 357 34.14 -2.32 -4.93
C ALA A 357 34.68 -2.38 -6.35
N GLN A 358 35.37 -1.31 -6.71
CA GLN A 358 36.13 -1.16 -7.92
C GLN A 358 37.53 -0.65 -7.55
N ILE A 359 38.55 -1.31 -8.07
CA ILE A 359 39.95 -0.95 -7.85
C ILE A 359 40.52 -0.59 -9.22
N VAL A 360 41.10 0.61 -9.31
CA VAL A 360 41.83 1.04 -10.50
C VAL A 360 43.30 0.71 -10.24
N ARG A 361 43.93 -0.03 -11.17
CA ARG A 361 45.32 -0.52 -11.07
C ARG A 361 46.38 0.60 -11.19
N SER A 362 46.13 1.79 -10.65
CA SER A 362 47.19 2.76 -10.37
C SER A 362 47.82 2.40 -9.02
N ALA A 363 49.14 2.52 -8.90
CA ALA A 363 49.84 2.27 -7.65
C ALA A 363 49.16 3.02 -6.49
N TYR A 364 48.93 2.32 -5.37
CA TYR A 364 48.62 2.94 -4.08
C TYR A 364 49.85 3.77 -3.66
N GLY A 365 50.07 4.91 -4.31
CA GLY A 365 51.03 5.90 -3.88
C GLY A 365 50.46 6.67 -2.70
N ASP A 366 51.33 7.35 -1.96
CA ASP A 366 50.97 8.32 -0.90
C ASP A 366 50.14 9.45 -1.51
N SER A 367 48.86 9.17 -1.69
CA SER A 367 47.93 10.06 -2.36
C SER A 367 47.34 10.94 -1.27
N ILE A 368 47.57 12.24 -1.38
CA ILE A 368 46.91 13.22 -0.53
C ILE A 368 45.40 13.00 -0.68
N LEU A 369 44.71 12.75 0.44
CA LEU A 369 43.26 12.59 0.43
C LEU A 369 42.61 13.91 -0.02
N PRO A 370 41.66 13.88 -0.96
CA PRO A 370 40.89 15.06 -1.29
C PRO A 370 40.05 15.52 -0.10
N PRO A 371 39.44 16.72 -0.16
CA PRO A 371 38.48 17.17 0.85
C PRO A 371 37.44 16.10 1.16
N LEU A 372 37.10 15.92 2.45
CA LEU A 372 36.24 14.84 2.93
C LEU A 372 34.94 14.65 2.12
N PRO A 373 34.17 15.71 1.77
CA PRO A 373 32.90 15.55 1.06
C PRO A 373 33.04 14.96 -0.36
N GLU A 374 34.22 15.06 -0.96
CA GLU A 374 34.48 14.58 -2.32
C GLU A 374 34.59 13.05 -2.36
N TRP A 375 35.19 12.46 -1.33
CA TRP A 375 35.48 11.03 -1.32
C TRP A 375 34.67 10.23 -0.30
N PHE A 376 34.20 10.81 0.79
CA PHE A 376 33.44 10.10 1.82
C PHE A 376 31.98 10.56 1.84
N LYS A 377 31.04 9.60 1.77
CA LYS A 377 29.60 9.91 1.85
C LYS A 377 28.88 8.92 2.76
N LEU A 378 27.94 9.45 3.53
CA LEU A 378 27.05 8.70 4.40
C LEU A 378 25.60 9.00 4.00
N GLU A 379 24.85 7.96 3.65
CA GLU A 379 23.49 8.08 3.12
C GLU A 379 22.53 7.14 3.87
N CYS A 380 21.32 7.62 4.17
CA CYS A 380 20.23 6.82 4.71
C CYS A 380 19.55 6.11 3.53
N VAL A 381 19.52 4.78 3.54
CA VAL A 381 18.98 3.99 2.42
C VAL A 381 17.45 3.99 2.43
N VAL A 382 16.82 4.37 3.54
CA VAL A 382 15.35 4.44 3.68
C VAL A 382 14.78 5.62 2.88
N CYS A 383 15.41 6.80 2.97
CA CYS A 383 14.89 8.05 2.42
C CYS A 383 15.89 8.79 1.51
N HIS A 384 17.06 8.21 1.26
CA HIS A 384 18.14 8.78 0.45
C HIS A 384 18.74 10.10 0.98
N TYR A 385 18.50 10.42 2.26
CA TYR A 385 19.16 11.56 2.90
C TYR A 385 20.67 11.36 2.92
N ARG A 386 21.41 12.35 2.44
CA ARG A 386 22.88 12.38 2.45
C ARG A 386 23.34 13.36 3.51
N ALA A 387 24.14 12.89 4.47
CA ALA A 387 24.73 13.77 5.46
C ALA A 387 25.75 14.70 4.79
N THR A 388 25.68 15.98 5.13
CA THR A 388 26.54 17.04 4.61
C THR A 388 27.35 17.63 5.74
N GLY A 389 28.59 18.03 5.45
CA GLY A 389 29.50 18.67 6.40
C GLY A 389 30.92 18.63 5.86
N ASP A 390 31.73 19.62 6.24
CA ASP A 390 33.13 19.72 5.84
C ASP A 390 34.00 18.82 6.72
N THR A 391 33.54 18.53 7.94
CA THR A 391 34.19 17.64 8.89
C THR A 391 33.42 16.33 9.09
N ILE A 392 34.13 15.27 9.49
CA ILE A 392 33.51 13.97 9.79
C ILE A 392 32.56 14.04 11.00
N MET A 393 32.77 15.01 11.89
CA MET A 393 31.93 15.25 13.06
C MET A 393 30.60 15.86 12.65
N GLU A 394 30.60 16.87 11.78
CA GLU A 394 29.38 17.44 11.20
C GLU A 394 28.57 16.39 10.44
N ILE A 395 29.23 15.60 9.58
CA ILE A 395 28.56 14.49 8.86
C ILE A 395 27.93 13.51 9.85
N LYS A 396 28.66 13.12 10.90
CA LYS A 396 28.14 12.22 11.94
C LYS A 396 26.94 12.82 12.67
N GLU A 397 27.01 14.06 13.11
CA GLU A 397 25.95 14.72 13.88
C GLU A 397 24.70 14.95 13.03
N SER A 398 24.87 15.42 11.81
CA SER A 398 23.82 15.53 10.79
C SER A 398 23.13 14.18 10.57
N PHE A 399 23.90 13.11 10.37
CA PHE A 399 23.35 11.77 10.14
C PHE A 399 22.64 11.19 11.38
N LEU A 400 23.21 11.40 12.57
CA LEU A 400 22.60 10.99 13.83
C LEU A 400 21.27 11.71 14.07
N SER A 401 21.22 13.01 13.84
CA SER A 401 19.99 13.79 13.97
C SER A 401 18.93 13.27 13.02
N HIS A 402 19.28 13.08 11.75
CA HIS A 402 18.39 12.54 10.73
C HIS A 402 17.82 11.16 11.11
N ILE A 403 18.67 10.24 11.59
CA ILE A 403 18.21 8.90 11.97
C ILE A 403 17.33 8.92 13.22
N LYS A 404 17.56 9.83 14.17
CA LYS A 404 16.68 9.95 15.35
C LYS A 404 15.23 10.23 14.95
N ASP A 405 15.00 10.93 13.85
CA ASP A 405 13.64 11.20 13.35
C ASP A 405 13.00 9.97 12.71
N HIS A 406 13.80 9.02 12.20
CA HIS A 406 13.32 7.75 11.67
C HIS A 406 13.09 6.68 12.74
N ILE A 407 13.85 6.73 13.83
CA ILE A 407 13.75 5.80 14.95
C ILE A 407 12.78 6.39 15.98
N GLY A 408 11.56 6.68 15.51
CA GLY A 408 10.41 7.02 16.33
C GLY A 408 9.67 5.74 16.70
N GLU A 409 9.76 5.35 17.97
CA GLU A 409 8.89 4.35 18.62
C GLU A 409 8.65 3.04 17.85
N GLU A 410 9.70 2.50 17.25
CA GLU A 410 9.59 1.25 16.53
C GLU A 410 9.35 0.07 17.48
N PRO A 411 8.33 -0.79 17.24
CA PRO A 411 8.14 -1.99 18.05
C PRO A 411 9.30 -2.96 17.86
N ASP A 412 9.54 -3.76 18.91
CA ASP A 412 10.56 -4.79 18.89
C ASP A 412 10.31 -5.82 17.79
N TRP A 413 11.40 -6.39 17.30
CA TRP A 413 11.40 -7.37 16.23
C TRP A 413 11.41 -8.78 16.80
N LYS A 414 10.52 -9.63 16.30
CA LYS A 414 10.43 -11.04 16.67
C LYS A 414 11.05 -11.90 15.58
N CYS A 415 11.95 -12.83 15.92
CA CYS A 415 12.44 -13.81 14.93
C CYS A 415 11.29 -14.74 14.52
N THR A 416 11.12 -14.94 13.21
CA THR A 416 10.06 -15.82 12.67
C THR A 416 10.27 -17.30 12.99
N LYS A 417 11.49 -17.73 13.32
CA LYS A 417 11.81 -19.13 13.68
C LYS A 417 11.73 -19.40 15.18
N CYS A 418 12.57 -18.76 15.98
CA CYS A 418 12.64 -19.02 17.42
C CYS A 418 11.64 -18.21 18.25
N LEU A 419 10.91 -17.28 17.61
CA LEU A 419 9.88 -16.45 18.24
C LEU A 419 10.39 -15.55 19.39
N LYS A 420 11.72 -15.42 19.56
CA LYS A 420 12.32 -14.48 20.51
C LYS A 420 12.17 -13.05 20.00
N THR A 421 11.91 -12.15 20.93
CA THR A 421 11.78 -10.70 20.69
C THR A 421 13.11 -10.03 20.96
N PHE A 422 13.51 -9.11 20.08
CA PHE A 422 14.76 -8.38 20.13
C PHE A 422 14.50 -6.90 19.86
N SER A 423 15.13 -6.03 20.64
CA SER A 423 15.12 -4.61 20.34
C SER A 423 15.94 -4.29 19.10
N LEU A 424 15.58 -3.22 18.40
CA LEU A 424 16.35 -2.73 17.25
C LEU A 424 17.82 -2.47 17.62
N LYS A 425 18.07 -1.93 18.83
CA LYS A 425 19.43 -1.72 19.34
C LYS A 425 20.21 -3.02 19.47
N PHE A 426 19.60 -4.07 20.02
CA PHE A 426 20.26 -5.37 20.12
C PHE A 426 20.63 -5.92 18.73
N LEU A 427 19.69 -5.86 17.79
CA LEU A 427 19.88 -6.39 16.44
C LEU A 427 20.97 -5.62 15.69
N THR A 428 20.93 -4.29 15.74
CA THR A 428 21.96 -3.45 15.09
C THR A 428 23.34 -3.65 15.70
N MET A 429 23.46 -3.73 17.03
CA MET A 429 24.72 -4.06 17.73
C MET A 429 25.29 -5.42 17.29
N LYS A 430 24.42 -6.38 16.99
CA LYS A 430 24.79 -7.75 16.58
C LYS A 430 24.79 -7.95 15.06
N GLN A 431 24.73 -6.89 14.25
CA GLN A 431 24.68 -7.00 12.79
C GLN A 431 23.56 -7.94 12.30
N TRP A 432 22.40 -7.86 12.96
CA TRP A 432 21.22 -8.71 12.76
C TRP A 432 21.46 -10.21 12.92
N ALA A 433 22.62 -10.63 13.44
CA ALA A 433 22.92 -12.01 13.73
C ALA A 433 22.33 -12.41 15.09
N HIS A 434 21.62 -13.54 15.12
CA HIS A 434 21.24 -14.22 16.35
C HIS A 434 21.24 -15.73 16.12
N GLN A 435 21.36 -16.49 17.20
CA GLN A 435 21.24 -17.94 17.16
C GLN A 435 19.82 -18.34 17.56
N CYS A 436 19.14 -19.06 16.66
CA CYS A 436 17.94 -19.80 16.99
C CYS A 436 18.36 -21.10 17.68
N TYR A 437 18.06 -21.20 18.98
CA TYR A 437 18.19 -22.44 19.75
C TYR A 437 16.88 -23.20 19.72
#